data_AF-A0A9E4HUX4-F1
#
_entry.id   AF-A0A9E4HUX4-F1
#
_cell.length_a   1.000
_cell.length_b   1.000
_cell.length_c   1.000
_cell.angle_alpha   90.00
_cell.angle_beta   90.00
_cell.angle_gamma   90.00
#
_symmetry.space_group_name_H-M   'P 1'
#
loop_
_entity.id
_entity.type
_entity.pdbx_description
1 polymer ?
#
loop_
_entity_poly.entity_id
_entity_poly.type
_entity_poly.pdbx_seq_one_letter_code
_entity_poly.pdbx_strand_id
1 'polypeptide(L)' 'MIDYDRFQEEIGQLKRARWVRILAGEPSGRAPGRRPRDPEQERMLRAMDRARIERERPELLQRRPRHESAP' A
#
# COMPACT_ATOMS: atom_id res chain seq x y z
N MET A 1 -1.30 -26.44 -20.96
CA MET A 1 -1.01 -26.08 -19.56
C MET A 1 0.37 -25.44 -19.58
N ILE A 2 0.50 -24.18 -19.14
CA ILE A 2 1.82 -23.51 -19.13
C ILE A 2 2.63 -24.17 -18.02
N ASP A 3 3.89 -24.45 -18.31
CA ASP A 3 4.85 -24.98 -17.36
C ASP A 3 4.99 -24.02 -16.16
N TYR A 4 5.03 -24.56 -14.94
CA TYR A 4 5.01 -23.75 -13.72
C TYR A 4 6.21 -22.81 -13.64
N ASP A 5 7.38 -23.24 -14.13
CA ASP A 5 8.58 -22.41 -14.12
C ASP A 5 8.44 -21.24 -15.08
N ARG A 6 7.88 -21.50 -16.27
CA ARG A 6 7.56 -20.46 -17.26
C ARG A 6 6.53 -19.45 -16.73
N PHE A 7 5.54 -19.91 -15.97
CA PHE A 7 4.56 -19.03 -15.32
C PHE A 7 5.21 -18.13 -14.25
N GLN A 8 6.09 -18.68 -13.41
CA GLN A 8 6.82 -17.88 -12.42
C GLN A 8 7.72 -16.83 -13.07
N GLU A 9 8.35 -17.18 -14.19
CA GLU A 9 9.21 -16.25 -14.93
C GLU A 9 8.42 -15.08 -15.53
N GLU A 10 7.28 -15.35 -16.17
CA GLU A 10 6.38 -14.32 -16.71
C GLU A 10 5.84 -13.38 -15.62
N ILE A 11 5.41 -13.94 -14.47
CA ILE A 11 4.97 -13.14 -13.32
C ILE A 11 6.11 -12.30 -12.75
N GLY A 12 7.33 -12.86 -12.69
CA GLY A 12 8.53 -12.16 -12.27
C GLY A 12 8.82 -10.94 -13.15
N GLN A 13 8.77 -11.11 -14.47
CA GLN A 13 8.98 -10.03 -15.43
C GLN A 13 7.91 -8.93 -15.32
N LEU A 14 6.63 -9.31 -15.21
CA LEU A 14 5.53 -8.37 -15.03
C LEU A 14 5.67 -7.55 -13.75
N LYS A 15 6.08 -8.18 -12.64
CA LYS A 15 6.34 -7.49 -11.37
C LYS A 15 7.49 -6.50 -11.50
N ARG A 16 8.61 -6.88 -12.11
CA ARG A 16 9.76 -5.98 -12.33
C ARG A 16 9.38 -4.78 -13.19
N ALA A 17 8.69 -5.00 -14.31
CA ALA A 17 8.23 -3.93 -15.19
C ALA A 17 7.29 -2.95 -14.47
N ARG A 18 6.40 -3.46 -13.62
CA ARG A 18 5.53 -2.63 -12.77
C ARG A 18 6.34 -1.78 -11.79
N TRP A 19 7.33 -2.37 -11.12
CA TRP A 19 8.19 -1.65 -10.17
C TRP A 19 9.02 -0.57 -10.83
N VAL A 20 9.55 -0.80 -12.04
CA VAL A 20 10.27 0.22 -12.82
C VAL A 20 9.38 1.44 -13.08
N ARG A 21 8.10 1.23 -13.45
CA ARG A 21 7.16 2.35 -13.67
C ARG A 21 6.82 3.11 -12.39
N ILE A 22 6.69 2.41 -11.27
CA ILE A 22 6.44 3.03 -9.96
C ILE A 22 7.63 3.90 -9.54
N LEU A 23 8.84 3.36 -9.65
CA LEU A 23 10.07 4.07 -9.29
C LEU A 23 10.38 5.24 -10.23
N ALA A 24 10.05 5.13 -11.52
CA ALA A 24 10.23 6.22 -12.48
C ALA A 24 9.27 7.40 -12.24
N GLY A 25 8.11 7.16 -11.60
CA GLY A 25 7.14 8.19 -11.23
C GLY A 25 7.33 8.76 -9.83
N GLU A 26 8.22 8.19 -9.02
CA GLU A 26 8.51 8.71 -7.67
C GLU A 26 9.50 9.88 -7.74
N PRO A 27 9.22 11.01 -7.07
CA PRO A 27 10.19 12.09 -6.96
C PRO A 27 11.48 11.56 -6.30
N SER A 28 12.59 11.67 -7.03
CA SER A 28 13.92 11.21 -6.65
C SER A 28 14.31 11.75 -5.27
N GLY A 29 14.18 10.92 -4.23
CA GLY A 29 14.56 11.29 -2.87
C GLY A 29 13.78 10.60 -1.75
N ARG A 30 12.69 9.88 -2.04
CA ARG A 30 11.98 9.12 -0.99
C ARG A 30 12.64 7.76 -0.76
N ALA A 31 13.24 7.59 0.41
CA ALA A 31 13.67 6.26 0.87
C ALA A 31 12.43 5.35 0.99
N PRO A 32 12.45 4.14 0.41
CA PRO A 32 11.34 3.21 0.51
C PRO A 32 11.05 2.90 1.99
N GLY A 33 9.80 3.07 2.41
CA GLY A 33 9.34 2.76 3.77
C GLY A 33 9.48 3.87 4.82
N ARG A 34 10.00 5.07 4.49
CA ARG A 34 9.93 6.19 5.45
C ARG A 34 8.52 6.78 5.50
N ARG A 35 7.83 6.62 6.64
CA ARG A 35 6.70 7.47 7.00
C ARG A 35 7.12 8.95 6.95
N PRO A 36 6.19 9.87 6.63
CA PRO A 36 6.43 11.29 6.83
C PRO A 36 6.98 11.53 8.24
N ARG A 37 8.09 12.27 8.34
CA ARG A 37 8.58 12.75 9.65
C ARG A 37 7.78 13.97 10.13
N ASP A 38 7.10 14.62 9.20
CA ASP A 38 6.30 15.80 9.44
C ASP A 38 4.91 15.40 9.99
N PRO A 39 4.57 15.82 11.23
CA PRO A 39 3.26 15.56 11.82
C PRO A 39 2.09 16.10 11.00
N GLU A 40 2.26 17.20 10.28
CA GLU A 40 1.22 17.79 9.44
C GLU A 40 0.97 16.93 8.20
N GLN A 41 2.04 16.48 7.55
CA GLN A 41 1.95 15.59 6.40
C GLN A 41 1.36 14.22 6.80
N GLU A 42 1.66 13.72 7.99
CA GLU A 42 1.04 12.50 8.52
C GLU A 42 -0.46 12.68 8.76
N ARG A 43 -0.89 13.83 9.31
CA ARG A 43 -2.32 14.14 9.50
C ARG A 43 -3.06 14.22 8.17
N MET A 44 -2.46 14.88 7.18
CA MET A 44 -3.03 15.00 5.83
C MET A 44 -3.21 13.62 5.18
N LEU A 45 -2.18 12.76 5.22
CA LEU A 45 -2.26 11.41 4.65
C LEU A 45 -3.28 10.54 5.37
N ARG A 46 -3.36 10.60 6.70
CA ARG A 46 -4.40 9.91 7.48
C ARG A 46 -5.81 10.38 7.10
N ALA A 47 -6.00 11.67 6.84
CA ALA A 47 -7.29 12.21 6.40
C ALA A 47 -7.67 11.70 5.00
N MET A 48 -6.71 11.65 4.07
CA MET A 48 -6.93 11.09 2.73
C MET A 48 -7.23 9.59 2.77
N ASP A 49 -6.48 8.83 3.57
CA ASP A 49 -6.73 7.40 3.76
C ASP A 49 -8.11 7.16 4.35
N ARG A 50 -8.52 7.96 5.34
CA ARG A 50 -9.87 7.88 5.91
C ARG A 50 -10.94 8.14 4.87
N ALA A 51 -10.85 9.22 4.09
CA ALA A 51 -11.81 9.54 3.04
C ALA A 51 -11.88 8.45 1.96
N ARG A 52 -10.73 7.86 1.62
CA ARG A 52 -10.67 6.73 0.70
C ARG A 52 -11.37 5.49 1.25
N ILE A 53 -11.13 5.16 2.53
CA ILE A 53 -11.78 4.02 3.19
C ILE A 53 -13.30 4.26 3.31
N GLU A 54 -13.72 5.48 3.64
CA GLU A 54 -15.16 5.87 3.67
C GLU A 54 -15.83 5.61 2.32
N ARG A 55 -15.12 5.87 1.21
CA ARG A 55 -15.62 5.66 -0.15
C ARG A 55 -15.58 4.20 -0.60
N GLU A 56 -14.49 3.50 -0.34
CA GLU A 56 -14.21 2.18 -0.94
C GLU A 56 -14.65 1.02 -0.04
N ARG A 57 -14.57 1.18 1.28
CA ARG A 57 -14.80 0.13 2.29
C ARG A 57 -15.30 0.71 3.63
N PRO A 58 -16.48 1.37 3.66
CA PRO A 58 -17.01 2.02 4.86
C PRO A 58 -17.19 1.06 6.05
N GLU A 59 -17.34 -0.25 5.79
CA GLU A 59 -17.43 -1.31 6.79
C GLU A 59 -16.16 -1.44 7.65
N LEU A 60 -14.99 -1.04 7.12
CA LEU A 60 -13.73 -1.07 7.87
C LEU A 60 -13.66 0.01 8.95
N LEU A 61 -14.42 1.08 8.83
CA LEU A 61 -14.51 2.15 9.84
C LEU A 61 -15.50 1.81 10.95
N GLN A 62 -16.44 0.90 10.68
CA GLN A 62 -17.44 0.43 11.63
C GLN A 62 -16.92 -0.74 12.47
N ARG A 63 -15.85 -1.42 12.04
CA ARG A 63 -15.13 -2.38 12.88
C ARG A 63 -14.42 -1.64 14.00
N ARG A 64 -15.15 -1.44 15.10
CA ARG A 64 -14.60 -1.14 16.42
C ARG A 64 -13.38 -2.07 16.60
N PRO A 65 -12.20 -1.57 16.98
CA PRO A 65 -11.12 -2.47 17.35
C PRO A 65 -11.71 -3.37 18.44
N ARG A 66 -11.79 -4.68 18.16
CA ARG A 66 -11.87 -5.64 19.26
C ARG A 66 -10.56 -5.40 20.01
N HIS A 67 -10.62 -4.57 21.04
CA HIS A 67 -9.81 -4.78 22.22
C HIS A 67 -10.18 -6.19 22.68
N GLU A 68 -9.52 -7.19 22.10
CA GLU A 68 -9.16 -8.38 22.85
C GLU A 68 -8.24 -7.86 23.96
N SER A 69 -8.86 -7.39 25.03
CA SER A 69 -8.29 -7.48 26.35
C SER A 69 -8.12 -8.98 26.60
N ALA A 70 -6.98 -9.52 26.17
CA ALA A 70 -6.53 -10.83 26.59
C ALA A 70 -6.21 -10.77 28.10
N PRO A 71 -6.49 -11.85 28.85
CA PRO A 71 -6.55 -11.88 30.31
C PRO A 71 -5.20 -11.61 31.00
#